data_AF-A0A3M2CCS7-F1
#
_entry.id   AF-A0A3M2CCS7-F1
#
_cell.length_a   1.000
_cell.length_b   1.000
_cell.length_c   1.000
_cell.angle_alpha   90.00
_cell.angle_beta   90.00
_cell.angle_gamma   90.00
#
_symmetry.space_group_name_H-M   'P 1'
#
loop_
_entity.id
_entity.type
_entity.pdbx_description
1 polymer ?
#
loop_
_entity_poly.entity_id
_entity_poly.type
_entity_poly.pdbx_seq_one_letter_code
_entity_poly.pdbx_strand_id
1 'polypeptide(L)'
;MPFASDRDLLAFEPSLFRDIAWAGQRRIDGALASTAGATLTSAASDFDAAAIDPGFVAVLDGATLEVLDRPSATTLTVSLLRDDPAGPAIPPPAFTGASLTITTFLPQITLVHDTLLRTVGIEPADPAASPGAASITNPAAVARAEAIGALHLIFSAAAVTADGRAILWTKAGLYRDRFAALRRRLAVGVDLDGDGRPDATRRPNTLQFIRA
;
A
#
# COMPACT_ATOMS: atom_id res chain seq x y z
N MET A 1 3.96 -5.66 9.84
CA MET A 1 3.36 -4.60 9.01
C MET A 1 3.91 -4.76 7.61
N PRO A 2 3.08 -4.59 6.56
CA PRO A 2 3.57 -4.61 5.18
C PRO A 2 4.63 -3.55 4.90
N PHE A 3 5.46 -3.78 3.88
CA PHE A 3 6.44 -2.81 3.42
C PHE A 3 5.83 -1.79 2.46
N ALA A 4 4.78 -2.17 1.73
CA ALA A 4 3.99 -1.27 0.90
C ALA A 4 2.82 -0.64 1.67
N SER A 5 2.38 0.49 1.17
CA SER A 5 1.23 1.28 1.63
C SER A 5 0.28 1.58 0.47
N ASP A 6 -0.87 2.20 0.76
CA ASP A 6 -1.82 2.63 -0.26
C ASP A 6 -1.19 3.66 -1.24
N ARG A 7 -0.28 4.52 -0.74
CA ARG A 7 0.55 5.41 -1.56
C ARG A 7 1.30 4.66 -2.66
N ASP A 8 1.85 3.49 -2.36
CA ASP A 8 2.61 2.73 -3.35
C ASP A 8 1.69 2.19 -4.46
N LEU A 9 0.43 1.87 -4.14
CA LEU A 9 -0.58 1.56 -5.15
C LEU A 9 -0.91 2.77 -6.01
N LEU A 10 -1.06 3.95 -5.40
CA LEU A 10 -1.33 5.21 -6.08
C LEU A 10 -0.25 5.55 -7.11
N ALA A 11 1.02 5.26 -6.79
CA ALA A 11 2.15 5.49 -7.69
C ALA A 11 2.08 4.66 -8.99
N PHE A 12 1.42 3.49 -8.96
CA PHE A 12 1.22 2.66 -10.16
C PHE A 12 -0.11 2.92 -10.85
N GLU A 13 -1.18 3.16 -10.09
CA GLU A 13 -2.54 3.36 -10.59
C GLU A 13 -3.17 4.61 -9.97
N PRO A 14 -2.90 5.81 -10.52
CA PRO A 14 -3.38 7.07 -9.95
C PRO A 14 -4.90 7.18 -9.82
N SER A 15 -5.66 6.47 -10.64
CA SER A 15 -7.13 6.50 -10.59
C SER A 15 -7.75 5.46 -9.65
N LEU A 16 -6.95 4.58 -9.06
CA LEU A 16 -7.42 3.42 -8.30
C LEU A 16 -8.44 3.80 -7.22
N PHE A 17 -8.09 4.76 -6.37
CA PHE A 17 -8.87 5.15 -5.19
C PHE A 17 -10.15 5.92 -5.53
N ARG A 18 -10.23 6.49 -6.74
CA ARG A 18 -11.44 7.13 -7.24
C ARG A 18 -12.38 6.12 -7.88
N ASP A 19 -11.82 5.19 -8.65
CA ASP A 19 -12.60 4.31 -9.53
C ASP A 19 -13.01 3.00 -8.82
N ILE A 20 -12.26 2.57 -7.81
CA ILE A 20 -12.52 1.35 -7.03
C ILE A 20 -12.65 1.72 -5.56
N ALA A 21 -13.87 1.66 -5.04
CA ALA A 21 -14.15 1.90 -3.63
C ALA A 21 -15.16 0.86 -3.11
N TRP A 22 -14.68 -0.11 -2.33
CA TRP A 22 -15.56 -1.06 -1.65
C TRP A 22 -15.97 -0.52 -0.28
N ALA A 23 -17.26 -0.62 0.04
CA ALA A 23 -17.81 -0.10 1.30
C ALA A 23 -17.06 -0.64 2.54
N GLY A 24 -16.71 -1.92 2.57
CA GLY A 24 -15.97 -2.53 3.68
C GLY A 24 -14.51 -2.09 3.83
N GLN A 25 -14.00 -1.28 2.91
CA GLN A 25 -12.63 -0.75 2.92
C GLN A 25 -12.58 0.77 2.97
N ARG A 26 -13.75 1.43 2.98
CA ARG A 26 -13.89 2.86 3.21
C ARG A 26 -13.75 3.14 4.70
N ARG A 27 -12.83 4.02 5.05
CA ARG A 27 -12.54 4.43 6.44
C ARG A 27 -13.21 5.75 6.78
N ILE A 28 -13.23 6.68 5.83
CA ILE A 28 -13.88 7.98 5.94
C ILE A 28 -14.77 8.20 4.72
N ASP A 29 -15.97 8.70 4.98
CA ASP A 29 -16.88 9.27 4.01
C ASP A 29 -17.39 10.60 4.58
N GLY A 30 -16.68 11.68 4.27
CA GLY A 30 -16.84 12.99 4.88
C GLY A 30 -17.28 14.03 3.86
N ALA A 31 -17.90 15.09 4.37
CA ALA A 31 -18.22 16.29 3.60
C ALA A 31 -17.60 17.52 4.26
N LEU A 32 -17.61 18.63 3.52
CA LEU A 32 -17.13 19.93 3.99
C LEU A 32 -15.66 19.94 4.40
N ALA A 33 -14.84 19.09 3.77
CA ALA A 33 -13.41 19.09 3.96
C ALA A 33 -12.77 20.29 3.25
N SER A 34 -11.63 20.74 3.75
CA SER A 34 -10.87 21.85 3.17
C SER A 34 -9.38 21.58 3.21
N THR A 35 -8.64 22.19 2.28
CA THR A 35 -7.18 22.19 2.29
C THR A 35 -6.62 23.60 2.28
N ALA A 36 -5.57 23.82 3.07
CA ALA A 36 -4.76 25.02 3.04
C ALA A 36 -3.28 24.62 3.13
N GLY A 37 -2.52 24.81 2.05
CA GLY A 37 -1.18 24.23 1.93
C GLY A 37 -1.25 22.70 1.98
N ALA A 38 -0.40 22.08 2.80
CA ALA A 38 -0.39 20.63 3.02
C ALA A 38 -1.36 20.16 4.13
N THR A 39 -2.17 21.06 4.68
CA THR A 39 -3.10 20.72 5.77
C THR A 39 -4.48 20.42 5.19
N LEU A 40 -5.00 19.23 5.44
CA LEU A 40 -6.39 18.86 5.20
C LEU A 40 -7.15 18.86 6.52
N THR A 41 -8.32 19.50 6.53
CA THR A 41 -9.21 19.56 7.70
C THR A 41 -10.59 19.02 7.34
N SER A 42 -11.16 18.18 8.19
CA SER A 42 -12.56 17.74 8.10
C SER A 42 -13.15 17.66 9.51
N ALA A 43 -13.89 18.69 9.91
CA ALA A 43 -14.40 18.82 11.27
C ALA A 43 -15.44 17.75 11.65
N ALA A 44 -16.10 17.15 10.66
CA ALA A 44 -17.08 16.08 10.85
C ALA A 44 -16.47 14.67 10.81
N SER A 45 -15.18 14.55 10.47
CA SER A 45 -14.46 13.26 10.43
C SER A 45 -13.77 13.01 11.77
N ASP A 46 -13.53 11.74 12.07
CA ASP A 46 -12.66 11.30 13.17
C ASP A 46 -11.60 10.34 12.61
N PHE A 47 -10.45 10.91 12.24
CA PHE A 47 -9.31 10.20 11.68
C PHE A 47 -8.63 9.28 12.70
N ASP A 48 -8.80 9.54 14.00
CA ASP A 48 -8.26 8.69 15.06
C ASP A 48 -9.10 7.42 15.19
N ALA A 49 -10.42 7.57 15.30
CA ALA A 49 -11.35 6.44 15.36
C ALA A 49 -11.35 5.61 14.07
N ALA A 50 -11.14 6.25 12.91
CA ALA A 50 -11.03 5.58 11.62
C ALA A 50 -9.66 4.90 11.40
N ALA A 51 -8.70 5.08 12.32
CA ALA A 51 -7.34 4.57 12.24
C ALA A 51 -6.65 4.94 10.91
N ILE A 52 -6.67 6.23 10.56
CA ILE A 52 -6.00 6.73 9.37
C ILE A 52 -4.52 6.92 9.68
N ASP A 53 -3.64 6.23 8.96
CA ASP A 53 -2.20 6.32 9.21
C ASP A 53 -1.44 6.89 8.00
N PRO A 54 -0.19 7.35 8.18
CA PRO A 54 0.69 7.71 7.07
C PRO A 54 0.76 6.60 6.01
N GLY A 55 0.76 7.00 4.74
CA GLY A 55 0.74 6.09 3.59
C GLY A 55 -0.67 5.73 3.11
N PHE A 56 -1.74 6.15 3.80
CA PHE A 56 -3.11 6.06 3.29
C PHE A 56 -3.33 7.07 2.14
N VAL A 57 -4.42 6.90 1.39
CA VAL A 57 -4.78 7.80 0.29
C VAL A 57 -6.17 8.40 0.52
N ALA A 58 -6.23 9.73 0.49
CA ALA A 58 -7.46 10.50 0.53
C ALA A 58 -7.87 10.91 -0.89
N VAL A 59 -9.18 10.93 -1.16
CA VAL A 59 -9.78 11.50 -2.37
C VAL A 59 -10.59 12.71 -1.96
N LEU A 60 -10.20 13.89 -2.42
CA LEU A 60 -10.83 15.18 -2.11
C LEU A 60 -11.36 15.79 -3.41
N ASP A 61 -12.69 15.81 -3.59
CA ASP A 61 -13.36 16.20 -4.85
C ASP A 61 -12.72 15.57 -6.11
N GLY A 62 -12.34 14.29 -5.99
CA GLY A 62 -11.72 13.51 -7.06
C GLY A 62 -10.20 13.66 -7.19
N ALA A 63 -9.55 14.57 -6.44
CA ALA A 63 -8.10 14.66 -6.34
C ALA A 63 -7.56 13.63 -5.33
N THR A 64 -6.61 12.80 -5.75
CA THR A 64 -5.96 11.81 -4.89
C THR A 64 -4.74 12.40 -4.18
N LEU A 65 -4.73 12.31 -2.85
CA LEU A 65 -3.70 12.84 -1.97
C LEU A 65 -3.12 11.71 -1.12
N GLU A 66 -1.79 11.63 -0.99
CA GLU A 66 -1.17 10.77 0.01
C GLU A 66 -1.27 11.43 1.40
N VAL A 67 -1.56 10.63 2.42
CA VAL A 67 -1.56 11.05 3.82
C VAL A 67 -0.13 10.90 4.35
N LEU A 68 0.43 12.00 4.83
CA LEU A 68 1.80 12.06 5.36
C LEU A 68 1.84 11.90 6.87
N ASP A 69 0.86 12.48 7.55
CA ASP A 69 0.77 12.49 9.01
C ASP A 69 -0.67 12.74 9.46
N ARG A 70 -0.98 12.37 10.70
CA ARG A 70 -2.26 12.64 11.38
C ARG A 70 -2.00 13.44 12.65
N PRO A 71 -1.95 14.78 12.57
CA PRO A 71 -1.76 15.63 13.75
C PRO A 71 -2.94 15.58 14.75
N SER A 72 -4.17 15.29 14.29
CA SER A 72 -5.34 15.18 15.16
C SER A 72 -6.48 14.38 14.51
N ALA A 73 -7.52 14.08 15.29
CA ALA A 73 -8.76 13.45 14.82
C ALA A 73 -9.44 14.18 13.64
N THR A 74 -9.20 15.47 13.44
CA THR A 74 -9.88 16.24 12.37
C THR A 74 -8.91 16.86 11.36
N THR A 75 -7.61 16.59 11.49
CA THR A 75 -6.56 17.18 10.67
C THR A 75 -5.58 16.13 10.17
N LEU A 76 -5.27 16.19 8.87
CA LEU A 76 -4.21 15.41 8.24
C LEU A 76 -3.19 16.34 7.60
N THR A 77 -1.93 15.91 7.61
CA THR A 77 -0.93 16.44 6.68
C THR A 77 -1.01 15.60 5.41
N VAL A 78 -1.22 16.24 4.27
CA VAL A 78 -1.44 15.59 2.97
C VAL A 78 -0.51 16.17 1.90
N SER A 79 -0.35 15.41 0.82
CA SER A 79 0.44 15.82 -0.33
C SER A 79 -0.14 15.26 -1.62
N LEU A 80 0.10 15.94 -2.74
CA LEU A 80 0.10 15.26 -4.04
C LEU A 80 1.18 14.18 -4.03
N LEU A 81 1.06 13.17 -4.88
CA LEU A 81 2.04 12.08 -4.96
C LEU A 81 3.45 12.62 -5.17
N ARG A 82 4.33 12.40 -4.18
CA ARG A 82 5.76 12.69 -4.25
C ARG A 82 6.51 11.60 -5.00
N ASP A 83 7.61 11.98 -5.65
CA ASP A 83 8.57 11.05 -6.23
C ASP A 83 9.32 10.27 -5.14
N ASP A 84 9.78 10.96 -4.11
CA ASP A 84 10.42 10.41 -2.92
C ASP A 84 9.45 10.47 -1.71
N PRO A 85 9.10 9.33 -1.08
CA PRO A 85 8.28 9.32 0.15
C PRO A 85 8.92 10.06 1.34
N ALA A 86 10.24 10.28 1.33
CA ALA A 86 10.92 11.11 2.32
C ALA A 86 11.03 12.59 1.90
N GLY A 87 10.63 12.91 0.67
CA GLY A 87 10.67 14.26 0.12
C GLY A 87 9.67 15.22 0.77
N PRO A 88 9.82 16.54 0.56
CA PRO A 88 8.90 17.54 1.10
C PRO A 88 7.47 17.37 0.54
N ALA A 89 6.48 17.76 1.32
CA ALA A 89 5.08 17.76 0.90
C ALA A 89 4.88 18.67 -0.33
N ILE A 90 4.17 18.16 -1.33
CA ILE A 90 3.70 18.91 -2.49
C ILE A 90 2.24 19.32 -2.19
N PRO A 91 1.98 20.60 -1.89
CA PRO A 91 0.66 21.02 -1.45
C PRO A 91 -0.36 20.83 -2.59
N PRO A 92 -1.56 20.28 -2.30
CA PRO A 92 -2.65 20.28 -3.27
C PRO A 92 -3.20 21.70 -3.50
N PRO A 93 -4.05 21.89 -4.53
CA PRO A 93 -4.90 23.07 -4.63
C PRO A 93 -5.70 23.29 -3.33
N ALA A 94 -6.05 24.55 -3.06
CA ALA A 94 -6.95 24.88 -1.96
C ALA A 94 -8.37 24.43 -2.30
N PHE A 95 -8.96 23.61 -1.44
CA PHE A 95 -10.35 23.18 -1.52
C PHE A 95 -11.13 23.75 -0.34
N THR A 96 -12.40 24.07 -0.58
CA THR A 96 -13.33 24.52 0.47
C THR A 96 -14.64 23.79 0.28
N GLY A 97 -15.14 23.14 1.34
CA GLY A 97 -16.44 22.47 1.30
C GLY A 97 -16.44 21.15 0.52
N ALA A 98 -15.27 20.57 0.26
CA ALA A 98 -15.10 19.42 -0.62
C ALA A 98 -15.60 18.10 0.00
N SER A 99 -16.00 17.18 -0.87
CA SER A 99 -16.23 15.77 -0.52
C SER A 99 -14.90 15.07 -0.23
N LEU A 100 -14.87 14.27 0.83
CA LEU A 100 -13.69 13.53 1.27
C LEU A 100 -14.00 12.05 1.38
N THR A 101 -13.20 11.21 0.74
CA THR A 101 -13.22 9.77 0.97
C THR A 101 -11.81 9.28 1.29
N ILE A 102 -11.66 8.40 2.28
CA ILE A 102 -10.39 7.69 2.53
C ILE A 102 -10.70 6.21 2.46
N THR A 103 -10.05 5.52 1.53
CA THR A 103 -10.19 4.07 1.31
C THR A 103 -8.82 3.43 1.44
N THR A 104 -8.76 2.23 2.02
CA THR A 104 -7.51 1.49 2.17
C THR A 104 -7.61 0.09 1.56
N PHE A 105 -6.57 -0.31 0.85
CA PHE A 105 -6.38 -1.67 0.34
C PHE A 105 -5.39 -2.46 1.20
N LEU A 106 -5.13 -2.02 2.43
CA LEU A 106 -4.27 -2.71 3.39
C LEU A 106 -4.60 -4.21 3.56
N PRO A 107 -5.86 -4.68 3.49
CA PRO A 107 -6.13 -6.12 3.50
C PRO A 107 -5.46 -6.87 2.34
N GLN A 108 -5.54 -6.36 1.11
CA GLN A 108 -4.91 -6.97 -0.06
C GLN A 108 -3.39 -6.86 0.01
N ILE A 109 -2.87 -5.72 0.48
CA ILE A 109 -1.43 -5.53 0.70
C ILE A 109 -0.91 -6.55 1.71
N THR A 110 -1.61 -6.73 2.84
CA THR A 110 -1.25 -7.69 3.89
C THR A 110 -1.25 -9.14 3.38
N LEU A 111 -2.25 -9.54 2.57
CA LEU A 111 -2.27 -10.88 1.98
C LEU A 111 -1.04 -11.17 1.11
N VAL A 112 -0.59 -10.16 0.35
CA VAL A 112 0.59 -10.30 -0.51
C VAL A 112 1.88 -10.26 0.30
N HIS A 113 1.96 -9.39 1.31
CA HIS A 113 3.06 -9.34 2.27
C HIS A 113 3.30 -10.71 2.90
N ASP A 114 2.26 -11.30 3.49
CA ASP A 114 2.34 -12.60 4.14
C ASP A 114 2.76 -13.70 3.16
N THR A 115 2.24 -13.65 1.93
CA THR A 115 2.64 -14.59 0.87
C THR A 115 4.12 -14.45 0.52
N LEU A 116 4.62 -13.22 0.36
CA LEU A 116 6.02 -12.97 0.03
C LEU A 116 6.95 -13.40 1.16
N LEU A 117 6.62 -13.08 2.42
CA LEU A 117 7.40 -13.52 3.58
C LEU A 117 7.51 -15.04 3.63
N ARG A 118 6.39 -15.76 3.50
CA ARG A 118 6.41 -17.24 3.48
C ARG A 118 7.25 -17.80 2.34
N THR A 119 7.24 -17.17 1.16
CA THR A 119 8.06 -17.63 0.02
C THR A 119 9.55 -17.48 0.25
N VAL A 120 9.97 -16.63 1.19
CA VAL A 120 11.37 -16.52 1.63
C VAL A 120 11.59 -17.16 2.99
N GLY A 121 10.68 -18.01 3.47
CA GLY A 121 10.84 -18.75 4.72
C GLY A 121 10.81 -17.88 5.98
N ILE A 122 10.01 -16.81 5.97
CA ILE A 122 9.66 -16.00 7.13
C ILE A 122 8.17 -16.27 7.42
N GLU A 123 7.83 -16.74 8.62
CA GLU A 123 6.42 -16.97 8.99
C GLU A 123 5.82 -15.74 9.65
N PRO A 124 4.90 -15.00 9.00
CA PRO A 124 4.32 -13.77 9.56
C PRO A 124 3.39 -14.03 10.74
N ALA A 125 2.84 -15.24 10.88
CA ALA A 125 1.92 -15.57 11.98
C ALA A 125 2.63 -15.86 13.31
N ASP A 126 3.95 -16.09 13.29
CA ASP A 126 4.76 -16.33 14.48
C ASP A 126 5.72 -15.15 14.72
N PRO A 127 5.34 -14.14 15.52
CA PRO A 127 6.19 -13.00 15.79
C PRO A 127 7.42 -13.34 16.65
N ALA A 128 7.46 -14.53 17.26
CA ALA A 128 8.62 -15.02 17.99
C ALA A 128 9.62 -15.75 17.07
N ALA A 129 9.22 -16.12 15.85
CA ALA A 129 10.10 -16.72 14.87
C ALA A 129 11.15 -15.70 14.40
N SER A 130 12.42 -16.13 14.41
CA SER A 130 13.52 -15.40 13.79
C SER A 130 14.01 -16.20 12.57
N PRO A 131 14.24 -15.54 11.41
CA PRO A 131 14.11 -14.11 11.15
C PRO A 131 12.65 -13.66 10.95
N GLY A 132 12.38 -12.39 11.27
CA GLY A 132 11.07 -11.72 11.06
C GLY A 132 11.11 -10.72 9.90
N ALA A 133 10.01 -9.99 9.66
CA ALA A 133 9.96 -8.97 8.60
C ALA A 133 11.00 -7.85 8.80
N ALA A 134 11.30 -7.49 10.05
CA ALA A 134 12.31 -6.48 10.39
C ALA A 134 13.74 -6.90 10.00
N SER A 135 13.99 -8.21 9.78
CA SER A 135 15.27 -8.74 9.31
C SER A 135 15.50 -8.50 7.81
N ILE A 136 14.53 -7.98 7.05
CA ILE A 136 14.71 -7.73 5.62
C ILE A 136 15.51 -6.45 5.41
N THR A 137 16.68 -6.55 4.76
CA THR A 137 17.60 -5.42 4.57
C THR A 137 17.32 -4.57 3.34
N ASN A 138 16.46 -5.05 2.43
CA ASN A 138 16.06 -4.33 1.22
C ASN A 138 14.54 -4.17 1.08
N PRO A 139 13.86 -3.56 2.08
CA PRO A 139 12.39 -3.52 2.16
C PRO A 139 11.74 -2.82 0.95
N ALA A 140 12.37 -1.81 0.36
CA ALA A 140 11.84 -1.10 -0.81
C ALA A 140 11.62 -2.02 -2.03
N ALA A 141 12.49 -3.00 -2.24
CA ALA A 141 12.34 -3.97 -3.33
C ALA A 141 11.13 -4.90 -3.09
N VAL A 142 10.89 -5.26 -1.83
CA VAL A 142 9.76 -6.09 -1.41
C VAL A 142 8.46 -5.29 -1.45
N ALA A 143 8.45 -4.04 -0.98
CA ALA A 143 7.31 -3.11 -1.07
C ALA A 143 6.79 -2.98 -2.51
N ARG A 144 7.70 -2.84 -3.49
CA ARG A 144 7.31 -2.79 -4.89
C ARG A 144 6.61 -4.08 -5.35
N ALA A 145 7.07 -5.24 -4.88
CA ALA A 145 6.43 -6.52 -5.19
C ALA A 145 5.07 -6.65 -4.50
N GLU A 146 4.95 -6.20 -3.26
CA GLU A 146 3.69 -6.15 -2.53
C GLU A 146 2.66 -5.29 -3.24
N ALA A 147 3.01 -4.07 -3.63
CA ALA A 147 2.12 -3.17 -4.35
C ALA A 147 1.60 -3.79 -5.65
N ILE A 148 2.49 -4.35 -6.48
CA ILE A 148 2.11 -4.97 -7.77
C ILE A 148 1.24 -6.22 -7.55
N GLY A 149 1.56 -7.05 -6.55
CA GLY A 149 0.74 -8.20 -6.20
C GLY A 149 -0.64 -7.79 -5.66
N ALA A 150 -0.70 -6.71 -4.87
CA ALA A 150 -1.95 -6.20 -4.31
C ALA A 150 -2.84 -5.65 -5.42
N LEU A 151 -2.30 -4.91 -6.39
CA LEU A 151 -3.04 -4.45 -7.57
C LEU A 151 -3.64 -5.62 -8.35
N HIS A 152 -2.92 -6.75 -8.49
CA HIS A 152 -3.49 -7.94 -9.09
C HIS A 152 -4.73 -8.43 -8.32
N LEU A 153 -4.65 -8.55 -6.99
CA LEU A 153 -5.80 -8.96 -6.18
C LEU A 153 -6.96 -7.96 -6.27
N ILE A 154 -6.65 -6.67 -6.24
CA ILE A 154 -7.65 -5.60 -6.26
C ILE A 154 -8.43 -5.61 -7.58
N PHE A 155 -7.73 -5.60 -8.71
CA PHE A 155 -8.39 -5.64 -10.02
C PHE A 155 -9.10 -6.96 -10.28
N SER A 156 -8.58 -8.09 -9.79
CA SER A 156 -9.26 -9.38 -9.90
C SER A 156 -10.61 -9.36 -9.17
N ALA A 157 -10.65 -8.82 -7.95
CA ALA A 157 -11.88 -8.68 -7.19
C ALA A 157 -12.85 -7.67 -7.83
N ALA A 158 -12.36 -6.51 -8.25
CA ALA A 158 -13.19 -5.46 -8.86
C ALA A 158 -13.80 -5.90 -10.19
N ALA A 159 -13.08 -6.71 -10.98
CA ALA A 159 -13.56 -7.23 -12.26
C ALA A 159 -14.78 -8.16 -12.13
N VAL A 160 -15.04 -8.71 -10.93
CA VAL A 160 -16.23 -9.53 -10.67
C VAL A 160 -17.48 -8.66 -10.49
N THR A 161 -17.33 -7.51 -9.82
CA THR A 161 -18.47 -6.71 -9.34
C THR A 161 -18.80 -5.49 -10.21
N ALA A 162 -17.86 -4.97 -11.00
CA ALA A 162 -18.03 -3.72 -11.72
C ALA A 162 -18.59 -3.89 -13.15
N ASP A 163 -19.30 -2.86 -13.62
CA ASP A 163 -19.61 -2.66 -15.03
C ASP A 163 -18.34 -2.19 -15.75
N GLY A 164 -17.97 -2.82 -16.88
CA GLY A 164 -16.65 -2.64 -17.50
C GLY A 164 -15.62 -3.74 -17.18
N ARG A 165 -16.09 -4.96 -16.87
CA ARG A 165 -15.27 -6.13 -16.52
C ARG A 165 -14.05 -6.36 -17.42
N ALA A 166 -14.16 -6.11 -18.72
CA ALA A 166 -13.10 -6.41 -19.68
C ALA A 166 -11.79 -5.63 -19.41
N ILE A 167 -11.88 -4.34 -19.09
CA ILE A 167 -10.67 -3.54 -18.81
C ILE A 167 -10.05 -3.93 -17.47
N LEU A 168 -10.88 -4.21 -16.46
CA LEU A 168 -10.41 -4.62 -15.13
C LEU A 168 -9.77 -6.01 -15.16
N TRP A 169 -10.34 -6.96 -15.91
CA TRP A 169 -9.70 -8.28 -16.15
C TRP A 169 -8.37 -8.14 -16.88
N THR A 170 -8.27 -7.23 -17.85
CA THR A 170 -7.02 -6.96 -18.56
C THR A 170 -5.95 -6.41 -17.61
N LYS A 171 -6.30 -5.43 -16.77
CA LYS A 171 -5.41 -4.91 -15.72
C LYS A 171 -5.01 -6.00 -14.72
N ALA A 172 -5.96 -6.83 -14.26
CA ALA A 172 -5.70 -7.94 -13.35
C ALA A 172 -4.68 -8.92 -13.94
N GLY A 173 -4.81 -9.28 -15.22
CA GLY A 173 -3.86 -10.11 -15.95
C GLY A 173 -2.47 -9.47 -16.08
N LEU A 174 -2.42 -8.18 -16.46
CA LEU A 174 -1.17 -7.42 -16.55
C LEU A 174 -0.41 -7.42 -15.22
N TYR A 175 -1.08 -7.12 -14.10
CA TYR A 175 -0.44 -7.09 -12.79
C TYR A 175 -0.04 -8.48 -12.29
N ARG A 176 -0.82 -9.52 -12.59
CA ARG A 176 -0.43 -10.91 -12.32
C ARG A 176 0.90 -11.25 -12.99
N ASP A 177 1.02 -10.96 -14.28
CA ASP A 177 2.19 -11.32 -15.09
C ASP A 177 3.42 -10.50 -14.65
N ARG A 178 3.23 -9.21 -14.34
CA ARG A 178 4.28 -8.36 -13.75
C ARG A 178 4.72 -8.86 -12.37
N PHE A 179 3.78 -9.25 -11.51
CA PHE A 179 4.10 -9.80 -10.19
C PHE A 179 4.90 -11.09 -10.29
N ALA A 180 4.50 -12.00 -11.19
CA ALA A 180 5.23 -13.24 -11.45
C ALA A 180 6.65 -12.98 -11.97
N ALA A 181 6.81 -12.01 -12.88
CA ALA A 181 8.12 -11.61 -13.40
C ALA A 181 9.00 -10.99 -12.30
N LEU A 182 8.43 -10.16 -11.44
CA LEU A 182 9.15 -9.52 -10.34
C LEU A 182 9.58 -10.55 -9.29
N ARG A 183 8.70 -11.47 -8.88
CA ARG A 183 9.03 -12.57 -7.95
C ARG A 183 10.16 -13.45 -8.45
N ARG A 184 10.28 -13.68 -9.76
CA ARG A 184 11.39 -14.43 -10.37
C ARG A 184 12.74 -13.74 -10.23
N ARG A 185 12.76 -12.41 -10.13
CA ARG A 185 13.98 -11.59 -10.07
C ARG A 185 14.26 -11.06 -8.67
N LEU A 186 13.27 -11.11 -7.77
CA LEU A 186 13.38 -10.60 -6.41
C LEU A 186 14.41 -11.41 -5.63
N ALA A 187 15.39 -10.70 -5.10
CA ALA A 187 16.36 -11.19 -4.13
C ALA A 187 16.09 -10.45 -2.83
N VAL A 188 15.82 -11.20 -1.75
CA VAL A 188 15.53 -10.64 -0.43
C VAL A 188 16.76 -10.85 0.45
N GLY A 189 17.40 -9.76 0.85
CA GLY A 189 18.46 -9.79 1.83
C GLY A 189 17.87 -9.97 3.23
N VAL A 190 18.43 -10.89 4.01
CA VAL A 190 17.99 -11.20 5.36
C VAL A 190 19.18 -11.07 6.30
N ASP A 191 19.03 -10.20 7.27
CA ASP A 191 19.91 -9.99 8.41
C ASP A 191 19.54 -10.98 9.53
N LEU A 192 20.48 -11.85 9.89
CA LEU A 192 20.31 -12.91 10.88
C LEU A 192 20.99 -12.58 12.22
N ASP A 193 21.94 -11.64 12.24
CA ASP A 193 22.70 -11.27 13.44
C ASP A 193 22.38 -9.87 14.00
N GLY A 194 21.60 -9.07 13.27
CA GLY A 194 21.13 -7.75 13.67
C GLY A 194 22.09 -6.61 13.36
N ASP A 195 23.11 -6.82 12.52
CA ASP A 195 24.08 -5.78 12.15
C ASP A 195 23.59 -4.83 11.03
N GLY A 196 22.40 -5.08 10.48
CA GLY A 196 21.77 -4.32 9.40
C GLY A 196 22.26 -4.71 8.00
N ARG A 197 23.09 -5.76 7.86
CA ARG A 197 23.62 -6.26 6.58
C ARG A 197 23.03 -7.63 6.27
N PRO A 198 22.91 -7.98 4.97
CA PRO A 198 22.36 -9.28 4.60
C PRO A 198 23.37 -10.40 4.84
N ASP A 199 23.08 -11.28 5.81
CA ASP A 199 23.78 -12.56 5.99
C ASP A 199 23.38 -13.61 4.95
N ALA A 200 22.12 -13.55 4.53
CA ALA A 200 21.55 -14.45 3.55
C ALA A 200 20.80 -13.70 2.46
N THR A 201 20.83 -14.23 1.23
CA THR A 201 19.95 -13.79 0.15
C THR A 201 18.98 -14.91 -0.19
N ARG A 202 17.70 -14.68 0.05
CA ARG A 202 16.62 -15.64 -0.24
C ARG A 202 15.88 -15.23 -1.51
N ARG A 203 15.49 -16.20 -2.32
CA ARG A 203 14.71 -15.98 -3.55
C ARG A 203 13.42 -16.79 -3.49
N PRO A 204 12.25 -16.17 -3.76
CA PRO A 204 10.94 -16.83 -3.67
C PRO A 204 10.74 -18.11 -4.50
N ASN A 205 11.62 -18.38 -5.47
CA ASN A 205 11.46 -19.45 -6.46
C ASN A 205 12.59 -20.49 -6.41
N THR A 206 13.43 -20.49 -5.39
CA THR A 206 14.48 -21.50 -5.25
C THR A 206 13.95 -22.71 -4.49
N LEU A 207 13.91 -23.87 -5.15
CA LEU A 207 13.71 -25.14 -4.48
C LEU A 207 15.02 -25.51 -3.76
N GLN A 208 15.00 -25.55 -2.43
CA GLN A 208 16.14 -26.04 -1.65
C GLN A 208 16.05 -27.57 -1.57
N PHE A 209 16.95 -28.27 -2.25
CA PHE A 209 17.12 -29.70 -2.07
C PHE A 209 17.91 -29.95 -0.79
N ILE A 210 17.30 -30.58 0.20
CA ILE A 210 17.98 -31.04 1.40
C ILE A 210 18.51 -32.45 1.10
N ARG A 211 19.81 -32.65 1.25
CA ARG A 211 20.42 -33.99 1.17
C ARG A 211 20.03 -34.76 2.42
N ALA A 212 19.25 -35.84 2.24
CA ALA A 212 18.94 -36.81 3.29
C ALA A 212 20.16 -37.68 3.61
#